data_AF-A0A1F9PSF8-F1
#
_entry.id   AF-A0A1F9PSF8-F1
#
_cell.length_a   1.000
_cell.length_b   1.000
_cell.length_c   1.000
_cell.angle_alpha   90.00
_cell.angle_beta   90.00
_cell.angle_gamma   90.00
#
_symmetry.space_group_name_H-M   'P 1'
#
loop_
_entity.id
_entity.type
_entity.pdbx_description
1 polymer ?
#
loop_
_entity_poly.entity_id
_entity_poly.type
_entity_poly.pdbx_seq_one_letter_code
_entity_poly.pdbx_strand_id
1 'polypeptide(L)'
;MPEHLWPLLRLQADTEEELIAAYRQVYLESYVCRPDGTPVALCDWNGTAVRFSGHPKVFEHAFSESSNYRRKKDHDVPFSKKRARCLLWIKEVLRGDGCTLELRIQTRPDSRGRPKKRRSLIVVEEKYVVVLEENQKVGCLEFVTAFPADDIYLKKLRKESQLVEIKKPQS
;
A
#
# COMPACT_ATOMS: atom_id res chain seq x y z
N MET A 1 -11.51 7.56 22.48
CA MET A 1 -11.12 7.82 21.08
C MET A 1 -10.40 6.58 20.58
N PRO A 2 -10.73 6.04 19.39
CA PRO A 2 -9.96 4.93 18.83
C PRO A 2 -8.51 5.39 18.59
N GLU A 3 -7.54 4.50 18.80
CA GLU A 3 -6.10 4.74 18.60
C GLU A 3 -5.75 5.00 17.12
N HIS A 4 -6.59 4.51 16.21
CA HIS A 4 -6.46 4.62 14.76
C HIS A 4 -7.79 5.07 14.13
N LEU A 5 -7.72 5.76 12.99
CA LEU A 5 -8.84 6.12 12.12
C LEU A 5 -9.61 4.89 11.66
N TRP A 6 -8.90 3.79 11.37
CA TRP A 6 -9.48 2.54 10.89
C TRP A 6 -9.04 1.35 11.75
N PRO A 7 -9.88 0.31 11.89
CA PRO A 7 -9.55 -0.85 12.69
C PRO A 7 -8.39 -1.64 12.09
N LEU A 8 -7.50 -2.15 12.95
CA LEU A 8 -6.46 -3.10 12.55
C LEU A 8 -7.06 -4.50 12.35
N LEU A 9 -6.74 -5.15 11.24
CA LEU A 9 -7.06 -6.55 10.99
C LEU A 9 -6.16 -7.43 11.86
N ARG A 10 -6.75 -8.16 12.83
CA ARG A 10 -6.02 -9.06 13.71
C ARG A 10 -6.52 -10.49 13.51
N LEU A 11 -5.80 -11.25 12.68
CA LEU A 11 -6.03 -12.68 12.48
C LEU A 11 -5.28 -13.50 13.53
N GLN A 12 -5.82 -14.68 13.85
CA GLN A 12 -5.23 -15.68 14.73
C GLN A 12 -4.97 -16.95 13.93
N ALA A 13 -3.85 -17.62 14.22
CA ALA A 13 -3.46 -18.91 13.65
C ALA A 13 -2.45 -19.57 14.60
N ASP A 14 -2.30 -20.89 14.50
CA ASP A 14 -1.43 -21.66 15.37
C ASP A 14 0.05 -21.56 14.93
N THR A 15 0.28 -21.31 13.64
CA THR A 15 1.62 -21.12 13.06
C THR A 15 1.76 -19.79 12.29
N GLU A 16 3.01 -19.36 12.04
CA GLU A 16 3.25 -18.14 11.25
C GLU A 16 2.90 -18.36 9.78
N GLU A 17 3.13 -19.55 9.25
CA GLU A 17 2.77 -19.95 7.88
C GLU A 17 1.26 -19.88 7.65
N GLU A 18 0.46 -20.41 8.58
CA GLU A 18 -1.00 -20.30 8.55
C GLU A 18 -1.47 -18.86 8.67
N LEU A 19 -0.82 -18.06 9.54
CA LEU A 19 -1.13 -16.65 9.68
C LEU A 19 -0.89 -15.89 8.37
N ILE A 20 0.25 -16.13 7.71
CA ILE A 20 0.60 -15.55 6.40
C ILE A 20 -0.42 -15.96 5.35
N ALA A 21 -0.77 -17.25 5.30
CA ALA A 21 -1.79 -17.77 4.39
C ALA A 21 -3.15 -17.09 4.60
N ALA A 22 -3.55 -16.88 5.85
CA ALA A 22 -4.79 -16.19 6.19
C ALA A 22 -4.79 -14.72 5.72
N TYR A 23 -3.72 -13.96 5.95
CA TYR A 23 -3.62 -12.60 5.41
C TYR A 23 -3.57 -12.57 3.88
N ARG A 24 -2.91 -13.55 3.25
CA ARG A 24 -2.87 -13.67 1.79
C ARG A 24 -4.26 -13.94 1.23
N GLN A 25 -5.07 -14.77 1.90
CA GLN A 25 -6.45 -15.01 1.50
C GLN A 25 -7.27 -13.70 1.54
N VAL A 26 -7.19 -12.95 2.65
CA VAL A 26 -7.86 -11.66 2.75
C VAL A 26 -7.39 -10.68 1.67
N TYR A 27 -6.09 -10.68 1.33
CA TYR A 27 -5.55 -9.87 0.23
C TYR A 27 -6.19 -10.23 -1.12
N LEU A 28 -6.23 -11.53 -1.45
CA LEU A 28 -6.76 -12.00 -2.73
C LEU A 28 -8.24 -11.65 -2.87
N GLU A 29 -9.04 -11.96 -1.85
CA GLU A 29 -10.49 -11.71 -1.84
C GLU A 29 -10.81 -10.22 -1.82
N SER A 30 -9.98 -9.42 -1.15
CA SER A 30 -10.22 -7.98 -1.03
C SER A 30 -9.82 -7.21 -2.27
N TYR A 31 -8.77 -7.63 -2.98
CA TYR A 31 -8.10 -6.79 -3.96
C TYR A 31 -7.89 -7.41 -5.35
N VAL A 32 -7.87 -8.74 -5.45
CA VAL A 32 -7.48 -9.43 -6.69
C VAL A 32 -8.69 -10.02 -7.38
N CYS A 33 -9.32 -11.03 -6.77
CA CYS A 33 -10.49 -11.71 -7.32
C CYS A 33 -11.48 -12.05 -6.20
N ARG A 34 -12.77 -11.94 -6.52
CA ARG A 34 -13.85 -12.47 -5.68
C ARG A 34 -13.85 -14.01 -5.70
N PRO A 35 -14.56 -14.66 -4.75
CA PRO A 35 -14.67 -16.12 -4.71
C PRO A 35 -15.20 -16.77 -5.99
N ASP A 36 -15.98 -16.03 -6.79
CA ASP A 36 -16.51 -16.47 -8.09
C ASP A 36 -15.50 -16.34 -9.26
N GLY A 37 -14.27 -15.89 -8.99
CA GLY A 37 -13.22 -15.67 -9.98
C GLY A 37 -13.26 -14.30 -10.67
N THR A 38 -14.25 -13.45 -10.36
CA THR A 38 -14.37 -12.11 -10.95
C THR A 38 -13.31 -11.17 -10.37
N PRO A 39 -12.53 -10.43 -11.20
CA PRO A 39 -11.58 -9.44 -10.71
C PRO A 39 -12.25 -8.37 -9.84
N VAL A 40 -11.59 -7.96 -8.77
CA VAL A 40 -12.07 -6.84 -7.96
C VAL A 40 -11.76 -5.54 -8.71
N ALA A 41 -12.80 -4.81 -9.10
CA ALA A 41 -12.66 -3.47 -9.68
C ALA A 41 -12.47 -2.45 -8.55
N LEU A 42 -11.30 -1.81 -8.52
CA LEU A 42 -10.97 -0.74 -7.58
C LEU A 42 -10.51 0.49 -8.35
N CYS A 43 -10.88 1.66 -7.87
CA CYS A 43 -10.39 2.94 -8.35
C CYS A 43 -9.86 3.76 -7.17
N ASP A 44 -8.93 4.68 -7.45
CA ASP A 44 -8.67 5.78 -6.53
C ASP A 44 -9.84 6.78 -6.51
N TRP A 45 -9.77 7.76 -5.60
CA TRP A 45 -10.82 8.77 -5.43
C TRP A 45 -11.02 9.67 -6.66
N ASN A 46 -10.06 9.66 -7.59
CA ASN A 46 -10.14 10.37 -8.87
C ASN A 46 -10.69 9.49 -10.00
N GLY A 47 -11.15 8.27 -9.69
CA GLY A 47 -11.70 7.32 -10.67
C GLY A 47 -10.64 6.57 -11.47
N THR A 48 -9.36 6.69 -11.13
CA THR A 48 -8.28 5.96 -11.82
C THR A 48 -8.29 4.50 -11.38
N ALA A 49 -8.40 3.56 -12.31
CA ALA A 49 -8.37 2.14 -11.99
C ALA A 49 -7.06 1.73 -11.30
N VAL A 50 -7.17 0.96 -10.22
CA VAL A 50 -6.06 0.40 -9.45
C VAL A 50 -6.11 -1.12 -9.51
N ARG A 51 -5.01 -1.74 -9.94
CA ARG A 51 -4.87 -3.19 -10.07
C ARG A 51 -3.95 -3.76 -9.02
N PHE A 52 -4.31 -4.95 -8.55
CA PHE A 52 -3.52 -5.74 -7.62
C PHE A 52 -3.18 -7.08 -8.29
N SER A 53 -1.98 -7.59 -8.00
CA SER A 53 -1.50 -8.85 -8.56
C SER A 53 -1.69 -9.99 -7.58
N GLY A 54 -2.28 -11.10 -8.02
CA GLY A 54 -2.39 -12.32 -7.21
C GLY A 54 -1.09 -13.11 -7.06
N HIS A 55 -0.01 -12.67 -7.71
CA HIS A 55 1.27 -13.38 -7.70
C HIS A 55 1.87 -13.41 -6.28
N PRO A 56 2.26 -14.59 -5.72
CA PRO A 56 2.77 -14.70 -4.34
C PRO A 56 3.90 -13.72 -4.00
N LYS A 57 4.90 -13.59 -4.88
CA LYS A 57 6.02 -12.65 -4.70
C LYS A 57 5.60 -11.18 -4.57
N VAL A 58 4.46 -10.76 -5.12
CA VAL A 58 3.96 -9.39 -4.96
C VAL A 58 3.39 -9.19 -3.56
N PHE A 59 2.64 -10.16 -3.05
CA PHE A 59 2.18 -10.16 -1.67
C PHE A 59 3.36 -10.17 -0.69
N GLU A 60 4.31 -11.09 -0.88
CA GLU A 60 5.54 -11.16 -0.08
C GLU A 60 6.30 -9.83 -0.08
N HIS A 61 6.48 -9.21 -1.25
CA HIS A 61 7.14 -7.90 -1.34
C HIS A 61 6.36 -6.80 -0.63
N ALA A 62 5.04 -6.75 -0.80
CA ALA A 62 4.20 -5.71 -0.22
C ALA A 62 4.20 -5.76 1.32
N PHE A 63 4.22 -6.96 1.89
CA PHE A 63 4.07 -7.21 3.32
C PHE A 63 5.37 -7.65 4.03
N SER A 64 6.51 -7.67 3.35
CA SER A 64 7.84 -7.76 3.98
C SER A 64 8.34 -6.36 4.37
N GLU A 65 9.39 -6.28 5.19
CA GLU A 65 10.01 -5.00 5.55
C GLU A 65 11.52 -5.10 5.70
N SER A 66 12.18 -3.94 5.75
CA SER A 66 13.58 -3.85 6.12
C SER A 66 13.68 -3.48 7.60
N SER A 67 14.38 -4.31 8.38
CA SER A 67 14.71 -4.06 9.78
C SER A 67 15.43 -2.73 9.97
N ASN A 68 16.14 -2.26 8.92
CA ASN A 68 16.81 -0.98 8.90
C ASN A 68 16.78 -0.36 7.51
N TYR A 69 15.61 0.13 7.10
CA TYR A 69 15.40 0.81 5.81
C TYR A 69 16.33 2.02 5.58
N ARG A 70 16.96 2.56 6.63
CA ARG A 70 17.91 3.68 6.54
C ARG A 70 19.27 3.25 6.02
N ARG A 71 19.68 2.00 6.30
CA ARG A 71 20.99 1.45 5.92
C ARG A 71 20.90 0.38 4.85
N LYS A 72 19.77 -0.32 4.74
CA LYS A 72 19.52 -1.40 3.79
C LYS A 72 18.33 -1.06 2.90
N LYS A 73 18.44 -1.37 1.61
CA LYS A 73 17.31 -1.31 0.67
C LYS A 73 16.51 -2.62 0.66
N ASP A 74 17.16 -3.72 1.05
CA ASP A 74 16.57 -5.05 0.98
C ASP A 74 15.67 -5.31 2.20
N HIS A 75 14.57 -6.01 1.94
CA HIS A 75 13.69 -6.50 2.98
C HIS A 75 14.29 -7.76 3.59
N ASP A 76 14.79 -7.66 4.81
CA ASP A 76 15.36 -8.78 5.59
C ASP A 76 14.35 -9.37 6.59
N VAL A 77 13.15 -8.78 6.70
CA VAL A 77 12.04 -9.32 7.47
C VAL A 77 10.98 -9.84 6.48
N PRO A 78 10.84 -11.17 6.31
CA PRO A 78 9.98 -11.77 5.29
C PRO A 78 8.49 -11.43 5.45
N PHE A 79 8.03 -11.24 6.69
CA PHE A 79 6.63 -10.91 6.96
C PHE A 79 6.49 -9.88 8.10
N SER A 80 5.93 -8.72 7.76
CA SER A 80 5.62 -7.63 8.68
C SER A 80 4.16 -7.72 9.14
N LYS A 81 3.96 -8.22 10.36
CA LYS A 81 2.65 -8.21 11.04
C LYS A 81 2.09 -6.77 11.13
N LYS A 82 2.97 -5.77 11.26
CA LYS A 82 2.60 -4.35 11.27
C LYS A 82 1.92 -3.94 9.97
N ARG A 83 2.52 -4.27 8.81
CA ARG A 83 1.92 -3.98 7.50
C ARG A 83 0.65 -4.80 7.25
N ALA A 84 0.67 -6.08 7.59
CA ALA A 84 -0.45 -7.00 7.37
C ALA A 84 -1.72 -6.57 8.14
N ARG A 85 -1.55 -6.05 9.37
CA ARG A 85 -2.68 -5.54 10.17
C ARG A 85 -3.38 -4.33 9.54
N CYS A 86 -2.68 -3.54 8.74
CA CYS A 86 -3.23 -2.40 8.01
C CYS A 86 -3.72 -2.80 6.60
N LEU A 87 -3.77 -4.08 6.26
CA LEU A 87 -4.10 -4.56 4.91
C LEU A 87 -5.42 -3.99 4.40
N LEU A 88 -6.46 -3.89 5.23
CA LEU A 88 -7.77 -3.37 4.81
C LEU A 88 -7.79 -1.83 4.67
N TRP A 89 -6.82 -1.12 5.26
CA TRP A 89 -6.74 0.34 5.16
C TRP A 89 -6.48 0.78 3.71
N ILE A 90 -5.87 -0.07 2.88
CA ILE A 90 -5.60 0.26 1.48
C ILE A 90 -6.90 0.65 0.75
N LYS A 91 -8.04 -0.03 1.00
CA LYS A 91 -9.33 0.37 0.42
C LYS A 91 -9.78 1.75 0.86
N GLU A 92 -9.64 2.04 2.15
CA GLU A 92 -10.05 3.33 2.71
C GLU A 92 -9.17 4.47 2.16
N VAL A 93 -7.86 4.23 1.99
CA VAL A 93 -6.95 5.16 1.32
C VAL A 93 -7.33 5.40 -0.14
N LEU A 94 -7.71 4.34 -0.87
CA LEU A 94 -8.12 4.50 -2.27
C LEU A 94 -9.41 5.31 -2.41
N ARG A 95 -10.38 5.13 -1.51
CA ARG A 95 -11.60 5.95 -1.45
C ARG A 95 -11.31 7.40 -1.03
N GLY A 96 -10.32 7.57 -0.15
CA GLY A 96 -9.98 8.85 0.43
C GLY A 96 -11.01 9.40 1.41
N ASP A 97 -11.76 8.50 2.05
CA ASP A 97 -12.82 8.85 2.99
C ASP A 97 -12.25 9.03 4.40
N GLY A 98 -12.73 10.03 5.13
CA GLY A 98 -12.44 10.22 6.55
C GLY A 98 -10.98 10.54 6.92
N CYS A 99 -10.13 10.92 5.96
CA CYS A 99 -8.73 11.24 6.20
C CYS A 99 -8.19 12.39 5.33
N THR A 100 -7.04 12.94 5.73
CA THR A 100 -6.24 13.86 4.91
C THR A 100 -5.22 13.06 4.11
N LEU A 101 -5.32 13.15 2.77
CA LEU A 101 -4.42 12.45 1.85
C LEU A 101 -3.52 13.42 1.09
N GLU A 102 -2.21 13.21 1.17
CA GLU A 102 -1.26 13.78 0.21
C GLU A 102 -1.07 12.81 -0.96
N LEU A 103 -1.34 13.26 -2.18
CA LEU A 103 -0.89 12.60 -3.40
C LEU A 103 0.47 13.16 -3.80
N ARG A 104 1.48 12.30 -3.83
CA ARG A 104 2.84 12.66 -4.25
C ARG A 104 3.33 11.81 -5.40
N ILE A 105 4.09 12.40 -6.31
CA ILE A 105 4.65 11.71 -7.47
C ILE A 105 6.18 11.69 -7.41
N GLN A 106 6.77 10.55 -7.77
CA GLN A 106 8.20 10.39 -7.93
C GLN A 106 8.52 9.47 -9.11
N THR A 107 9.55 9.78 -9.89
CA THR A 107 10.11 8.86 -10.87
C THR A 107 11.30 8.13 -10.26
N ARG A 108 11.29 6.79 -10.29
CA ARG A 108 12.41 5.95 -9.84
C ARG A 108 12.73 4.89 -10.89
N PRO A 109 14.00 4.52 -11.09
CA PRO A 109 14.35 3.39 -11.94
C PRO A 109 13.83 2.08 -11.32
N ASP A 110 13.34 1.17 -12.16
CA ASP A 110 13.10 -0.22 -11.79
C ASP A 110 14.41 -1.02 -11.68
N SER A 111 14.32 -2.33 -11.38
CA SER A 111 15.49 -3.22 -11.30
C SER A 111 16.26 -3.36 -12.61
N ARG A 112 15.67 -2.96 -13.75
CA ARG A 112 16.28 -2.94 -15.09
C ARG A 112 16.71 -1.53 -15.49
N GLY A 113 16.69 -0.56 -14.58
CA GLY A 113 17.07 0.83 -14.82
C GLY A 113 16.04 1.66 -15.56
N ARG A 114 14.85 1.13 -15.85
CA ARG A 114 13.82 1.84 -16.62
C ARG A 114 13.08 2.82 -15.71
N PRO A 115 12.85 4.08 -16.13
CA PRO A 115 12.13 5.03 -15.31
C PRO A 115 10.67 4.57 -15.11
N LYS A 116 10.25 4.46 -13.85
CA LYS A 116 8.88 4.18 -13.45
C LYS A 116 8.34 5.34 -12.62
N LYS A 117 7.15 5.81 -12.99
CA LYS A 117 6.45 6.87 -12.28
C LYS A 117 5.60 6.25 -11.18
N ARG A 118 5.84 6.65 -9.94
CA ARG A 118 5.15 6.17 -8.74
C ARG A 118 4.30 7.27 -8.14
N ARG A 119 3.12 6.87 -7.65
CA ARG A 119 2.23 7.68 -6.82
C ARG A 119 2.32 7.16 -5.40
N SER A 120 2.59 8.05 -4.45
CA SER A 120 2.52 7.76 -3.01
C SER A 120 1.33 8.49 -2.44
N LEU A 121 0.41 7.75 -1.84
CA LEU A 121 -0.75 8.25 -1.11
C LEU A 121 -0.38 8.24 0.37
N ILE A 122 -0.32 9.40 1.01
CA ILE A 122 0.06 9.52 2.42
C ILE A 122 -1.16 9.94 3.23
N VAL A 123 -1.62 9.07 4.10
CA VAL A 123 -2.59 9.40 5.16
C VAL A 123 -1.84 10.13 6.26
N VAL A 124 -2.12 11.43 6.42
CA VAL A 124 -1.35 12.30 7.32
C VAL A 124 -1.53 11.89 8.78
N GLU A 125 -2.76 11.58 9.18
CA GLU A 125 -3.14 11.23 10.54
C GLU A 125 -2.50 9.92 11.01
N GLU A 126 -2.47 8.91 10.13
CA GLU A 126 -1.95 7.56 10.43
C GLU A 126 -0.48 7.37 10.08
N LYS A 127 0.14 8.37 9.43
CA LYS A 127 1.47 8.24 8.80
C LYS A 127 1.54 6.99 7.91
N TYR A 128 0.44 6.66 7.25
CA TYR A 128 0.31 5.44 6.44
C TYR A 128 0.52 5.76 4.96
N VAL A 129 1.32 4.96 4.28
CA VAL A 129 1.71 5.18 2.89
C VAL A 129 1.22 4.03 2.02
N VAL A 130 0.51 4.33 0.94
CA VAL A 130 0.23 3.40 -0.16
C VAL A 130 1.03 3.82 -1.37
N VAL A 131 1.81 2.90 -1.95
CA VAL A 131 2.62 3.14 -3.13
C VAL A 131 2.01 2.43 -4.33
N LEU A 132 1.74 3.20 -5.37
CA LEU A 132 1.23 2.76 -6.65
C LEU A 132 2.24 3.09 -7.76
N GLU A 133 2.24 2.33 -8.84
CA GLU A 133 3.04 2.57 -10.04
C GLU A 133 2.13 2.81 -11.25
N GLU A 134 2.44 3.82 -12.07
CA GLU A 134 1.68 4.08 -13.29
C GLU A 134 2.03 3.04 -14.37
N ASN A 135 1.02 2.28 -14.81
CA ASN A 135 1.12 1.48 -16.02
C ASN A 135 0.59 2.28 -17.21
N GLN A 136 1.50 3.03 -17.86
CA GLN A 136 1.18 3.90 -19.00
C GLN A 136 0.57 3.16 -20.20
N LYS A 137 0.86 1.87 -20.37
CA LYS A 137 0.33 1.09 -21.50
C LYS A 137 -1.16 0.81 -21.35
N VAL A 138 -1.62 0.64 -20.12
CA VAL A 138 -2.99 0.21 -19.80
C VAL A 138 -3.82 1.36 -19.21
N GLY A 139 -3.18 2.49 -18.88
CA GLY A 139 -3.86 3.64 -18.29
C GLY A 139 -4.38 3.38 -16.88
N CYS A 140 -3.71 2.50 -16.12
CA CYS A 140 -4.08 2.16 -14.75
C CYS A 140 -2.92 2.31 -13.78
N LEU A 141 -3.22 2.24 -12.49
CA LEU A 141 -2.26 2.17 -11.41
C LEU A 141 -2.08 0.72 -10.97
N GLU A 142 -0.86 0.33 -10.61
CA GLU A 142 -0.55 -0.98 -10.05
C GLU A 142 -0.12 -0.82 -8.60
N PHE A 143 -0.70 -1.61 -7.71
CA PHE A 143 -0.30 -1.63 -6.31
C PHE A 143 1.11 -2.22 -6.15
N VAL A 144 1.97 -1.50 -5.41
CA VAL A 144 3.34 -1.94 -5.11
C VAL A 144 3.48 -2.42 -3.67
N THR A 145 3.11 -1.56 -2.71
CA THR A 145 3.22 -1.85 -1.28
C THR A 145 2.41 -0.84 -0.47
N ALA A 146 2.10 -1.16 0.78
CA ALA A 146 1.58 -0.19 1.73
C ALA A 146 2.12 -0.46 3.14
N PHE A 147 2.38 0.60 3.90
CA PHE A 147 3.00 0.49 5.21
C PHE A 147 2.81 1.75 6.08
N PRO A 148 2.72 1.57 7.41
CA PRO A 148 2.87 2.68 8.35
C PRO A 148 4.34 3.15 8.43
N ALA A 149 4.55 4.43 8.23
CA ALA A 149 5.86 5.10 8.18
C ALA A 149 6.16 5.89 9.46
N ASP A 150 7.44 6.24 9.65
CA ASP A 150 7.88 7.19 10.67
C ASP A 150 8.08 8.59 10.06
N ASP A 151 8.25 9.62 10.91
CA ASP A 151 8.42 10.99 10.45
C ASP A 151 9.69 11.19 9.60
N ILE A 152 10.72 10.38 9.85
CA ILE A 152 11.98 10.45 9.11
C ILE A 152 11.77 9.97 7.67
N TYR A 153 11.08 8.85 7.48
CA TYR A 153 10.71 8.34 6.17
C TYR A 153 9.81 9.34 5.44
N LEU A 154 8.78 9.86 6.10
CA LEU A 154 7.88 10.85 5.49
C LEU A 154 8.61 12.13 5.10
N LYS A 155 9.53 12.64 5.92
CA LYS A 155 10.35 13.80 5.58
C LYS A 155 11.20 13.54 4.34
N LYS A 156 11.82 12.36 4.24
CA LYS A 156 12.60 11.96 3.06
C LYS A 156 11.70 11.85 1.82
N LEU A 157 10.58 11.13 1.93
CA LEU A 157 9.61 10.97 0.84
C LEU A 157 9.13 12.32 0.33
N ARG A 158 8.72 13.24 1.22
CA ARG A 158 8.28 14.59 0.88
C ARG A 158 9.37 15.41 0.19
N LYS A 159 10.64 15.25 0.58
CA LYS A 159 11.79 15.92 -0.07
C LYS A 159 12.07 15.38 -1.49
N GLU A 160 11.86 14.09 -1.71
CA GLU A 160 12.21 13.40 -2.96
C GLU A 160 11.05 13.28 -3.96
N SER A 161 9.86 13.80 -3.62
CA SER A 161 8.65 13.68 -4.43
C SER A 161 7.93 15.01 -4.56
N GLN A 162 7.25 15.19 -5.70
CA GLN A 162 6.43 16.36 -5.97
C GLN A 162 5.05 16.17 -5.32
N LEU A 163 4.58 17.17 -4.56
CA LEU A 163 3.20 17.22 -4.12
C LEU A 163 2.30 17.58 -5.31
N VAL A 164 1.25 16.79 -5.53
CA VAL A 164 0.28 17.02 -6.60
C VAL A 164 -1.03 17.54 -6.03
N GLU A 165 -1.52 16.89 -4.97
CA GLU A 165 -2.83 17.18 -4.41
C GLU A 165 -2.82 16.92 -2.90
N ILE A 166 -3.59 17.72 -2.16
CA ILE A 166 -3.99 17.41 -0.79
C ILE A 166 -5.52 17.32 -0.77
N LYS A 167 -6.04 16.11 -0.53
CA LYS A 167 -7.46 15.88 -0.27
C LYS A 167 -7.69 15.98 1.23
N LYS A 168 -8.64 16.81 1.65
CA LYS A 168 -9.09 16.91 3.03
C LYS A 168 -10.28 15.97 3.25
N PRO A 169 -10.54 15.52 4.50
CA PRO A 169 -11.75 14.78 4.82
C PRO A 169 -12.98 15.62 4.42
N GLN A 170 -13.93 15.00 3.74
CA GLN A 170 -15.23 15.63 3.50
C GLN A 170 -16.02 15.60 4.81
N SER A 171 -16.51 16.77 5.23
CA SER A 171 -17.36 16.95 6.42
C SER A 171 -18.73 16.29 6.27
#